data_AF-A0AA38M2H8-F1
#
_entry.id   AF-A0AA38M2H8-F1
#
_cell.length_a   1.000
_cell.length_b   1.000
_cell.length_c   1.000
_cell.angle_alpha   90.00
_cell.angle_beta   90.00
_cell.angle_gamma   90.00
#
_symmetry.space_group_name_H-M   'P 1'
#
loop_
_entity.id
_entity.type
_entity.pdbx_description
1 polymer ?
#
loop_
_entity_poly.entity_id
_entity_poly.type
_entity_poly.pdbx_seq_one_letter_code
_entity_poly.pdbx_strand_id
1 'polypeptide(L)'
;MELRELKSPTTSETVQANYSKLSDHIRRLTPQGIQCSVFCGGTNCKYENPENWKADSLALQGIYSHWITDDILAMARPSTMIIVQKNIIQQFESLGIKSIINLQSPREHASCGQPLEDSGFSYDPNIFMEHNIYYYNFAWKDYGDATLVGLLNMVKVLAFAITEGRVAIHCHAGLGRTGVLIACYLVYSLRVTANDAIRYVRLRRPGSVQTRGQILCVRHFAQFVLPRTITYCLKENINKDKYMTEFTLPRFLRRQKVILHGYDERNFKFLPKIIHCVCERILKLCGCWIDEFPPSNTPFTLDFLFTKLNGNRIPRYESTYSLCSNNSDSLYSNSDVKSPSEETSLATSPNPSENGDPSDSFSELSTLDGDEISEELLIENRCFQELETQKCFSQENEESIVIQDINVAVDSLLKDYSSLTNDTRKKIRQYQIEINTSQVGWAKLAIETDLTVLSMLLFEWIEGLKQPVIKRDMFENIVIHYKQPEICFQKFPAEEAYVIEYLLRFISKITPISKDSQDDLVKRMIGACAHQTLLIQGKLKPLDKGFKKLRDGTLACTIQFFQSLFEMIEVHHSLKTTVYLEENHMYNETHIESDFQ
;
A
#
# COMPACT_ATOMS: atom_id res chain seq x y z
N MET A 1 -23.78 18.56 -5.57
CA MET A 1 -23.71 17.71 -6.77
C MET A 1 -24.22 16.32 -6.40
N GLU A 2 -25.42 15.96 -6.84
CA GLU A 2 -26.08 14.70 -6.44
C GLU A 2 -25.32 13.47 -6.98
N LEU A 3 -25.00 12.53 -6.08
CA LEU A 3 -24.43 11.22 -6.38
C LEU A 3 -25.41 10.39 -7.21
N ARG A 4 -25.28 10.46 -8.54
CA ARG A 4 -25.89 9.47 -9.44
C ARG A 4 -24.99 8.24 -9.53
N GLU A 5 -25.57 7.13 -9.09
CA GLU A 5 -25.31 5.75 -9.50
C GLU A 5 -24.02 5.51 -10.30
N LEU A 6 -23.00 5.00 -9.61
CA LEU A 6 -21.90 4.25 -10.21
C LEU A 6 -22.49 3.04 -10.95
N LYS A 7 -22.90 3.24 -12.21
CA LYS A 7 -23.12 2.15 -13.15
C LYS A 7 -21.83 1.33 -13.21
N SER A 8 -21.94 0.03 -12.96
CA SER A 8 -20.88 -0.91 -13.34
C SER A 8 -20.48 -0.63 -14.79
N PRO A 9 -19.18 -0.50 -15.13
CA PRO A 9 -18.80 -0.19 -16.49
C PRO A 9 -19.28 -1.31 -17.41
N THR A 10 -20.29 -0.98 -18.20
CA THR A 10 -20.65 -1.71 -19.40
C THR A 10 -19.42 -1.76 -20.29
N THR A 11 -18.97 -2.98 -20.61
CA THR A 11 -17.83 -3.33 -21.48
C THR A 11 -16.46 -2.79 -21.06
N SER A 12 -15.76 -3.53 -20.19
CA SER A 12 -14.29 -3.49 -20.13
C SER A 12 -13.73 -3.93 -21.49
N GLU A 13 -13.53 -3.01 -22.44
CA GLU A 13 -12.75 -3.27 -23.65
C GLU A 13 -11.42 -3.95 -23.30
N THR A 14 -11.12 -5.05 -23.96
CA THR A 14 -9.94 -5.84 -23.65
C THR A 14 -8.67 -5.08 -24.08
N VAL A 15 -7.78 -4.77 -23.12
CA VAL A 15 -6.46 -4.19 -23.44
C VAL A 15 -5.69 -5.17 -24.35
N GLN A 16 -5.37 -4.73 -25.57
CA GLN A 16 -4.65 -5.53 -26.56
C GLN A 16 -3.14 -5.28 -26.51
N ALA A 17 -2.35 -6.28 -26.88
CA ALA A 17 -0.91 -6.13 -27.03
C ALA A 17 -0.59 -5.28 -28.26
N ASN A 18 0.46 -4.47 -28.18
CA ASN A 18 0.91 -3.65 -29.31
C ASN A 18 1.64 -4.51 -30.35
N TYR A 19 2.23 -5.62 -29.91
CA TYR A 19 2.92 -6.59 -30.75
C TYR A 19 2.09 -7.85 -30.99
N SER A 20 2.21 -8.40 -32.21
CA SER A 20 1.63 -9.70 -32.55
C SER A 20 2.40 -10.83 -31.86
N LYS A 21 1.75 -11.98 -31.62
CA LYS A 21 2.39 -13.17 -31.01
C LYS A 21 3.65 -13.60 -31.76
N LEU A 22 3.65 -13.50 -33.08
CA LEU A 22 4.78 -13.85 -33.94
C LEU A 22 5.95 -12.88 -33.71
N SER A 23 5.68 -11.57 -33.71
CA SER A 23 6.70 -10.56 -33.48
C SER A 23 7.33 -10.65 -32.08
N ASP A 24 6.52 -10.94 -31.05
CA ASP A 24 7.00 -11.20 -29.68
C ASP A 24 7.91 -12.43 -29.61
N HIS A 25 7.56 -13.51 -30.33
CA HIS A 25 8.33 -14.74 -30.35
C HIS A 25 9.68 -14.57 -31.06
N ILE A 26 9.69 -13.90 -32.22
CA ILE A 26 10.91 -13.62 -33.00
C ILE A 26 11.89 -12.76 -32.18
N ARG A 27 11.40 -11.72 -31.48
CA ARG A 27 12.23 -10.84 -30.65
C ARG A 27 12.90 -11.57 -29.50
N ARG A 28 12.26 -12.59 -28.91
CA ARG A 28 12.83 -13.40 -27.82
C ARG A 28 13.89 -14.38 -28.30
N LEU A 29 13.76 -14.90 -29.52
CA LEU A 29 14.69 -15.87 -30.10
C LEU A 29 15.87 -15.22 -30.82
N THR A 30 15.78 -13.93 -31.12
CA THR A 30 16.86 -13.21 -31.80
C THR A 30 18.08 -13.08 -30.87
N PRO A 31 19.28 -13.49 -31.32
CA PRO A 31 20.49 -13.36 -30.52
C PRO A 31 20.73 -11.91 -30.06
N GLN A 32 21.17 -11.74 -28.80
CA GLN A 32 21.39 -10.42 -28.20
C GLN A 32 22.30 -9.51 -29.06
N GLY A 33 23.30 -10.10 -29.73
CA GLY A 33 24.27 -9.37 -30.57
C GLY A 33 23.68 -8.69 -31.81
N ILE A 34 22.51 -9.08 -32.30
CA ILE A 34 21.85 -8.47 -33.47
C ILE A 34 20.49 -7.85 -33.14
N GLN A 35 19.97 -8.06 -31.93
CA GLN A 35 18.65 -7.57 -31.51
C GLN A 35 18.52 -6.04 -31.63
N CYS A 36 19.59 -5.31 -31.28
CA CYS A 36 19.63 -3.84 -31.39
C CYS A 36 19.52 -3.36 -32.84
N SER A 37 20.27 -3.99 -33.74
CA SER A 37 20.28 -3.65 -35.17
C SER A 37 18.92 -3.94 -35.81
N VAL A 38 18.37 -5.13 -35.56
CA VAL A 38 17.13 -5.60 -36.20
C VAL A 38 15.89 -4.87 -35.70
N PHE A 39 15.83 -4.53 -34.41
CA PHE A 39 14.57 -4.04 -33.81
C PHE A 39 14.60 -2.61 -33.29
N CYS A 40 15.79 -2.03 -33.10
CA CYS A 40 15.94 -0.69 -32.54
C CYS A 40 16.60 0.28 -33.51
N GLY A 41 17.33 -0.20 -34.53
CA GLY A 41 18.10 0.63 -35.47
C GLY A 41 19.59 0.75 -35.12
N GLY A 42 20.08 -0.02 -34.15
CA GLY A 42 21.49 -0.02 -33.74
C GLY A 42 21.99 1.36 -33.32
N THR A 43 23.11 1.81 -33.89
CA THR A 43 23.69 3.14 -33.63
C THR A 43 22.74 4.29 -33.95
N ASN A 44 21.80 4.07 -34.88
CA ASN A 44 20.77 5.04 -35.27
C ASN A 44 19.45 4.83 -34.49
N CYS A 45 19.51 4.26 -33.29
CA CYS A 45 18.32 3.99 -32.49
C CYS A 45 17.50 5.26 -32.27
N LYS A 46 16.21 5.20 -32.61
CA LYS A 46 15.34 6.39 -32.56
C LYS A 46 15.17 7.00 -31.17
N TYR A 47 15.29 6.17 -30.12
CA TYR A 47 15.16 6.59 -28.73
C TYR A 47 16.45 7.19 -28.17
N GLU A 48 17.56 7.13 -28.91
CA GLU A 48 18.86 7.72 -28.55
C GLU A 48 19.10 9.08 -29.24
N ASN A 49 18.23 9.46 -30.18
CA ASN A 49 18.30 10.75 -30.87
C ASN A 49 17.06 11.62 -30.54
N PRO A 50 17.25 12.78 -29.86
CA PRO A 50 16.17 13.69 -29.50
C PRO A 50 15.43 14.29 -30.70
N GLU A 51 16.10 14.42 -31.86
CA GLU A 51 15.55 15.07 -33.07
C GLU A 51 14.38 14.30 -33.68
N ASN A 52 14.20 13.03 -33.29
CA ASN A 52 13.08 12.21 -33.74
C ASN A 52 11.76 12.52 -33.03
N TRP A 53 11.75 13.42 -32.04
CA TRP A 53 10.61 13.62 -31.15
C TRP A 53 10.12 15.07 -31.15
N LYS A 54 8.79 15.24 -31.10
CA LYS A 54 8.13 16.54 -30.97
C LYS A 54 8.32 17.07 -29.53
N ALA A 55 8.18 18.38 -29.35
CA ALA A 55 8.34 19.05 -28.05
C ALA A 55 7.46 18.43 -26.94
N ASP A 56 6.23 18.04 -27.27
CA ASP A 56 5.28 17.44 -26.31
C ASP A 56 5.70 16.03 -25.83
N SER A 57 6.65 15.40 -26.52
CA SER A 57 7.26 14.12 -26.15
C SER A 57 8.63 14.28 -25.45
N LEU A 58 8.99 15.50 -25.07
CA LEU A 58 10.26 15.87 -24.45
C LEU A 58 10.02 16.62 -23.14
N ALA A 59 9.31 15.99 -22.19
CA ALA A 59 9.14 16.53 -20.84
C ALA A 59 10.49 16.87 -20.16
N LEU A 60 11.53 16.12 -20.50
CA LEU A 60 12.93 16.50 -20.38
C LEU A 60 13.47 16.82 -21.77
N GLN A 61 14.03 18.02 -21.93
CA GLN A 61 14.66 18.43 -23.17
C GLN A 61 15.84 17.51 -23.47
N GLY A 62 15.81 16.86 -24.63
CA GLY A 62 16.83 15.88 -25.04
C GLY A 62 16.47 14.42 -24.79
N ILE A 63 15.37 14.09 -24.14
CA ILE A 63 15.03 12.70 -23.83
C ILE A 63 13.55 12.45 -24.11
N TYR A 64 13.25 11.39 -24.87
CA TYR A 64 11.88 10.93 -25.09
C TYR A 64 11.18 10.58 -23.77
N SER A 65 10.30 11.46 -23.29
CA SER A 65 9.82 11.45 -21.89
C SER A 65 8.43 12.08 -21.75
N HIS A 66 7.63 11.53 -20.84
CA HIS A 66 6.26 11.96 -20.57
C HIS A 66 5.95 11.87 -19.06
N TRP A 67 5.25 12.87 -18.52
CA TRP A 67 4.70 12.82 -17.17
C TRP A 67 3.46 11.92 -17.13
N ILE A 68 3.54 10.82 -16.39
CA ILE A 68 2.42 9.89 -16.23
C ILE A 68 1.49 10.36 -15.11
N THR A 69 2.07 10.83 -14.02
CA THR A 69 1.38 11.57 -12.95
C THR A 69 2.16 12.85 -12.67
N ASP A 70 1.70 13.67 -11.72
CA ASP A 70 2.41 14.88 -11.31
C ASP A 70 3.81 14.59 -10.71
N ASP A 71 4.03 13.36 -10.24
CA ASP A 71 5.26 12.94 -9.54
C ASP A 71 6.06 11.85 -10.25
N ILE A 72 5.53 11.24 -11.32
CA ILE A 72 6.17 10.14 -12.04
C ILE A 72 6.45 10.51 -13.48
N LEU A 73 7.73 10.57 -13.83
CA LEU A 73 8.21 10.76 -15.18
C LEU A 73 8.65 9.41 -15.80
N ALA A 74 8.10 9.06 -16.95
CA ALA A 74 8.56 7.92 -17.74
C ALA A 74 9.44 8.39 -18.90
N MET A 75 10.66 7.86 -19.01
CA MET A 75 11.63 8.30 -20.01
C MET A 75 12.41 7.16 -20.67
N ALA A 76 12.96 7.43 -21.86
CA ALA A 76 14.05 6.64 -22.43
C ALA A 76 15.32 6.80 -21.58
N ARG A 77 16.27 5.87 -21.70
CA ARG A 77 17.55 6.00 -20.98
C ARG A 77 18.28 7.26 -21.43
N PRO A 78 18.94 8.00 -20.53
CA PRO A 78 19.84 9.06 -20.92
C PRO A 78 21.17 8.49 -21.43
N SER A 79 21.99 9.34 -22.05
CA SER A 79 23.40 9.05 -22.33
C SER A 79 24.28 10.16 -21.76
N THR A 80 25.55 9.87 -21.46
CA THR A 80 26.51 10.88 -20.95
C THR A 80 26.52 12.13 -21.83
N MET A 81 26.55 11.93 -23.15
CA MET A 81 26.52 13.03 -24.14
C MET A 81 25.27 13.91 -23.97
N ILE A 82 24.08 13.30 -23.89
CA ILE A 82 22.82 14.05 -23.73
C ILE A 82 22.73 14.71 -22.36
N ILE A 83 23.21 14.05 -21.30
CA ILE A 83 23.24 14.60 -19.94
C ILE A 83 23.98 15.94 -19.94
N VAL A 84 25.16 16.00 -20.57
CA VAL A 84 25.97 17.20 -20.68
C VAL A 84 25.35 18.22 -21.64
N GLN A 85 25.05 17.82 -22.89
CA GLN A 85 24.60 18.75 -23.93
C GLN A 85 23.27 19.45 -23.61
N LYS A 86 22.40 18.79 -22.82
CA LYS A 86 21.07 19.29 -22.50
C LYS A 86 20.92 19.64 -21.01
N ASN A 87 22.01 19.65 -20.24
CA ASN A 87 21.99 19.95 -18.79
C ASN A 87 20.91 19.16 -18.04
N ILE A 88 20.85 17.84 -18.27
CA ILE A 88 19.78 16.99 -17.73
C ILE A 88 19.71 17.04 -16.21
N ILE A 89 20.86 17.10 -15.53
CA ILE A 89 20.91 17.20 -14.06
C ILE A 89 20.19 18.47 -13.58
N GLN A 90 20.46 19.62 -14.20
CA GLN A 90 19.80 20.87 -13.85
C GLN A 90 18.29 20.83 -14.15
N GLN A 91 17.88 20.13 -15.22
CA GLN A 91 16.46 19.90 -15.48
C GLN A 91 15.83 19.05 -14.36
N PHE A 92 16.47 17.97 -13.93
CA PHE A 92 16.00 17.14 -12.80
C PHE A 92 15.81 17.97 -11.54
N GLU A 93 16.80 18.77 -11.17
CA GLU A 93 16.73 19.65 -10.00
C GLU A 93 15.59 20.66 -10.11
N SER A 94 15.47 21.35 -11.26
CA SER A 94 14.42 22.35 -11.50
C SER A 94 13.01 21.77 -11.48
N LEU A 95 12.87 20.50 -11.88
CA LEU A 95 11.61 19.78 -11.89
C LEU A 95 11.34 19.04 -10.56
N GLY A 96 12.22 19.16 -9.57
CA GLY A 96 12.07 18.48 -8.28
C GLY A 96 12.19 16.95 -8.36
N ILE A 97 12.89 16.44 -9.37
CA ILE A 97 13.17 15.00 -9.50
C ILE A 97 14.30 14.64 -8.55
N LYS A 98 13.98 13.80 -7.56
CA LYS A 98 14.92 13.38 -6.50
C LYS A 98 15.39 11.95 -6.64
N SER A 99 14.74 11.17 -7.49
CA SER A 99 15.12 9.76 -7.71
C SER A 99 15.07 9.39 -9.19
N ILE A 100 15.99 8.52 -9.60
CA ILE A 100 15.99 7.84 -10.90
C ILE A 100 15.99 6.32 -10.71
N ILE A 101 15.06 5.63 -11.38
CA ILE A 101 14.93 4.18 -11.36
C ILE A 101 15.33 3.63 -12.72
N ASN A 102 16.44 2.88 -12.75
CA ASN A 102 16.94 2.17 -13.92
C ASN A 102 16.50 0.70 -13.89
N LEU A 103 15.71 0.27 -14.88
CA LEU A 103 15.22 -1.10 -15.02
C LEU A 103 16.10 -1.99 -15.90
N GLN A 104 17.20 -1.45 -16.45
CA GLN A 104 18.09 -2.16 -17.34
C GLN A 104 19.06 -3.06 -16.60
N SER A 105 19.47 -4.14 -17.27
CA SER A 105 20.65 -4.90 -16.86
C SER A 105 21.91 -4.25 -17.44
N PRO A 106 23.07 -4.32 -16.78
CA PRO A 106 24.34 -3.88 -17.39
C PRO A 106 24.57 -4.57 -18.74
N ARG A 107 25.09 -3.81 -19.71
CA ARG A 107 25.35 -4.21 -21.11
C ARG A 107 24.10 -4.48 -21.96
N GLU A 108 22.91 -4.18 -21.43
CA GLU A 108 21.68 -4.25 -22.19
C GLU A 108 21.63 -3.14 -23.26
N HIS A 109 21.22 -3.50 -24.48
CA HIS A 109 21.21 -2.59 -25.63
C HIS A 109 22.57 -1.91 -25.88
N ALA A 110 23.66 -2.66 -25.77
CA ALA A 110 25.03 -2.15 -25.95
C ALA A 110 25.34 -1.63 -27.35
N SER A 111 24.57 -2.06 -28.36
CA SER A 111 24.73 -1.59 -29.74
C SER A 111 23.72 -0.50 -30.13
N CYS A 112 22.94 0.01 -29.18
CA CYS A 112 22.01 1.13 -29.41
C CYS A 112 22.68 2.46 -29.06
N GLY A 113 22.71 3.39 -30.01
CA GLY A 113 23.29 4.72 -29.79
C GLY A 113 24.81 4.68 -29.60
N GLN A 114 25.30 5.48 -28.65
CA GLN A 114 26.72 5.58 -28.33
C GLN A 114 27.22 4.35 -27.54
N PRO A 115 28.53 4.08 -27.55
CA PRO A 115 29.13 3.06 -26.69
C PRO A 115 28.76 3.25 -25.21
N LEU A 116 28.62 2.15 -24.49
CA LEU A 116 28.35 2.17 -23.05
C LEU A 116 29.57 2.61 -22.26
N GLU A 117 29.32 3.22 -21.10
CA GLU A 117 30.31 3.57 -20.10
C GLU A 117 30.83 2.31 -19.38
N ASP A 118 31.88 2.46 -18.57
CA ASP A 118 32.48 1.38 -17.76
C ASP A 118 31.49 0.71 -16.80
N SER A 119 30.46 1.45 -16.39
CA SER A 119 29.33 0.95 -15.58
C SER A 119 28.51 -0.13 -16.31
N GLY A 120 28.65 -0.25 -17.63
CA GLY A 120 27.82 -1.07 -18.48
C GLY A 120 26.47 -0.42 -18.83
N PHE A 121 26.26 0.86 -18.54
CA PHE A 121 25.09 1.63 -18.97
C PHE A 121 25.49 2.74 -19.95
N SER A 122 24.51 3.41 -20.58
CA SER A 122 24.76 4.53 -21.50
C SER A 122 25.25 5.81 -20.80
N TYR A 123 25.32 5.80 -19.47
CA TYR A 123 25.77 6.89 -18.61
C TYR A 123 26.37 6.32 -17.33
N ASP A 124 27.17 7.12 -16.62
CA ASP A 124 27.61 6.79 -15.27
C ASP A 124 26.52 7.16 -14.24
N PRO A 125 25.96 6.20 -13.49
CA PRO A 125 25.01 6.48 -12.42
C PRO A 125 25.52 7.45 -11.34
N ASN A 126 26.84 7.51 -11.11
CA ASN A 126 27.43 8.36 -10.07
C ASN A 126 27.12 9.85 -10.29
N ILE A 127 27.00 10.28 -11.55
CA ILE A 127 26.69 11.68 -11.90
C ILE A 127 25.39 12.15 -11.24
N PHE A 128 24.38 11.29 -11.14
CA PHE A 128 23.12 11.63 -10.45
C PHE A 128 23.31 11.68 -8.93
N MET A 129 24.04 10.72 -8.35
CA MET A 129 24.25 10.64 -6.90
C MET A 129 25.08 11.81 -6.36
N GLU A 130 26.07 12.28 -7.13
CA GLU A 130 26.86 13.48 -6.80
C GLU A 130 26.00 14.75 -6.67
N HIS A 131 24.83 14.77 -7.30
CA HIS A 131 23.87 15.88 -7.26
C HIS A 131 22.67 15.59 -6.34
N ASN A 132 22.84 14.68 -5.38
CA ASN A 132 21.79 14.29 -4.43
C ASN A 132 20.51 13.74 -5.10
N ILE A 133 20.65 13.11 -6.27
CA ILE A 133 19.57 12.38 -6.93
C ILE A 133 19.80 10.89 -6.67
N TYR A 134 18.88 10.26 -5.94
CA TYR A 134 18.99 8.84 -5.59
C TYR A 134 18.88 7.97 -6.83
N TYR A 135 19.79 7.01 -6.96
CA TYR A 135 19.82 6.07 -8.07
C TYR A 135 19.44 4.66 -7.59
N TYR A 136 18.42 4.07 -8.21
CA TYR A 136 18.00 2.70 -7.95
C TYR A 136 18.10 1.87 -9.22
N ASN A 137 18.90 0.80 -9.21
CA ASN A 137 18.93 -0.17 -10.30
C ASN A 137 18.20 -1.47 -9.92
N PHE A 138 17.05 -1.70 -10.53
CA PHE A 138 16.35 -2.97 -10.47
C PHE A 138 16.54 -3.71 -11.78
N ALA A 139 17.60 -4.52 -11.86
CA ALA A 139 17.91 -5.29 -13.06
C ALA A 139 16.75 -6.23 -13.41
N TRP A 140 15.97 -5.84 -14.42
CA TRP A 140 14.85 -6.63 -14.93
C TRP A 140 15.16 -6.99 -16.37
N LYS A 141 15.49 -8.27 -16.63
CA LYS A 141 15.82 -8.76 -17.97
C LYS A 141 14.79 -8.29 -18.99
N ASP A 142 15.26 -7.70 -20.10
CA ASP A 142 14.39 -7.25 -21.17
C ASP A 142 13.55 -8.42 -21.70
N TYR A 143 12.24 -8.22 -21.84
CA TYR A 143 11.26 -9.26 -22.19
C TYR A 143 11.10 -10.44 -21.19
N GLY A 144 11.70 -10.38 -19.99
CA GLY A 144 11.55 -11.38 -18.93
C GLY A 144 10.42 -11.07 -17.94
N ASP A 145 10.00 -12.09 -17.17
CA ASP A 145 8.98 -11.94 -16.13
C ASP A 145 9.62 -11.57 -14.78
N ALA A 146 9.20 -10.47 -14.16
CA ALA A 146 9.52 -10.19 -12.77
C ALA A 146 8.67 -11.09 -11.86
N THR A 147 9.25 -11.61 -10.76
CA THR A 147 8.43 -12.28 -9.74
C THR A 147 7.48 -11.27 -9.12
N LEU A 148 6.27 -11.71 -8.72
CA LEU A 148 5.27 -10.81 -8.12
C LEU A 148 5.80 -10.12 -6.85
N VAL A 149 6.66 -10.82 -6.09
CA VAL A 149 7.32 -10.28 -4.90
C VAL A 149 8.38 -9.25 -5.28
N GLY A 150 9.22 -9.53 -6.28
CA GLY A 150 10.20 -8.57 -6.79
C GLY A 150 9.54 -7.29 -7.31
N LEU A 151 8.43 -7.43 -8.04
CA LEU A 151 7.64 -6.30 -8.53
C LEU A 151 7.00 -5.50 -7.40
N LEU A 152 6.47 -6.16 -6.36
CA LEU A 152 5.96 -5.48 -5.18
C LEU A 152 7.07 -4.71 -4.45
N ASN A 153 8.26 -5.26 -4.34
CA ASN A 153 9.40 -4.56 -3.72
C ASN A 153 9.79 -3.31 -4.51
N MET A 154 9.84 -3.38 -5.84
CA MET A 154 10.08 -2.20 -6.69
C MET A 154 8.99 -1.15 -6.52
N VAL A 155 7.72 -1.56 -6.49
CA VAL A 155 6.57 -0.67 -6.26
C VAL A 155 6.65 0.01 -4.89
N LYS A 156 7.06 -0.70 -3.84
CA LYS A 156 7.26 -0.12 -2.50
C LYS A 156 8.40 0.90 -2.47
N VAL A 157 9.50 0.64 -3.19
CA VAL A 157 10.59 1.62 -3.32
C VAL A 157 10.12 2.84 -4.09
N LEU A 158 9.37 2.67 -5.18
CA LEU A 158 8.77 3.78 -5.91
C LEU A 158 7.80 4.59 -5.02
N ALA A 159 6.95 3.92 -4.24
CA ALA A 159 6.03 4.58 -3.33
C ALA A 159 6.76 5.40 -2.26
N PHE A 160 7.89 4.92 -1.75
CA PHE A 160 8.76 5.70 -0.86
C PHE A 160 9.47 6.84 -1.60
N ALA A 161 10.07 6.58 -2.77
CA ALA A 161 10.79 7.61 -3.52
C ALA A 161 9.91 8.82 -3.87
N ILE A 162 8.61 8.60 -4.13
CA ILE A 162 7.62 9.65 -4.38
C ILE A 162 7.40 10.54 -3.15
N THR A 163 7.51 10.02 -1.92
CA THR A 163 7.40 10.85 -0.71
C THR A 163 8.59 11.77 -0.51
N GLU A 164 9.73 11.46 -1.13
CA GLU A 164 10.96 12.26 -1.05
C GLU A 164 11.07 13.28 -2.20
N GLY A 165 10.28 13.12 -3.26
CA GLY A 165 10.25 14.02 -4.43
C GLY A 165 9.83 13.29 -5.71
N ARG A 166 9.90 13.97 -6.85
CA ARG A 166 9.49 13.35 -8.12
C ARG A 166 10.47 12.26 -8.55
N VAL A 167 9.97 11.28 -9.30
CA VAL A 167 10.74 10.09 -9.69
C VAL A 167 10.76 9.94 -11.21
N ALA A 168 11.96 9.81 -11.78
CA ALA A 168 12.17 9.42 -13.16
C ALA A 168 12.38 7.90 -13.27
N ILE A 169 11.71 7.24 -14.21
CA ILE A 169 11.80 5.79 -14.41
C ILE A 169 12.13 5.50 -15.87
N HIS A 170 13.14 4.68 -16.10
CA HIS A 170 13.53 4.29 -17.45
C HIS A 170 13.88 2.81 -17.60
N CYS A 171 13.70 2.32 -18.83
CA CYS A 171 14.36 1.13 -19.34
C CYS A 171 15.20 1.57 -20.54
N HIS A 172 15.19 0.86 -21.69
CA HIS A 172 15.78 1.42 -22.91
C HIS A 172 14.90 2.55 -23.50
N ALA A 173 13.74 2.20 -24.06
CA ALA A 173 12.81 3.17 -24.67
C ALA A 173 11.81 3.81 -23.68
N GLY A 174 11.75 3.32 -22.44
CA GLY A 174 10.79 3.78 -21.44
C GLY A 174 9.34 3.36 -21.67
N LEU A 175 9.07 2.31 -22.47
CA LEU A 175 7.70 1.90 -22.85
C LEU A 175 7.25 0.58 -22.20
N GLY A 176 8.05 -0.48 -22.31
CA GLY A 176 7.72 -1.82 -21.82
C GLY A 176 7.78 -1.94 -20.30
N ARG A 177 8.97 -2.26 -19.75
CA ARG A 177 9.20 -2.45 -18.30
C ARG A 177 8.83 -1.22 -17.47
N THR A 178 9.17 -0.03 -17.94
CA THR A 178 8.76 1.25 -17.32
C THR A 178 7.25 1.35 -17.20
N GLY A 179 6.51 1.10 -18.29
CA GLY A 179 5.05 1.13 -18.28
C GLY A 179 4.44 0.07 -17.34
N VAL A 180 5.04 -1.12 -17.24
CA VAL A 180 4.58 -2.16 -16.32
C VAL A 180 4.80 -1.74 -14.86
N LEU A 181 5.98 -1.25 -14.50
CA LEU A 181 6.24 -0.81 -13.13
C LEU A 181 5.27 0.31 -12.71
N ILE A 182 5.06 1.30 -13.59
CA ILE A 182 4.13 2.41 -13.31
C ILE A 182 2.69 1.90 -13.20
N ALA A 183 2.23 1.03 -14.11
CA ALA A 183 0.89 0.45 -14.03
C ALA A 183 0.69 -0.36 -12.73
N CYS A 184 1.69 -1.15 -12.32
CA CYS A 184 1.66 -1.87 -11.05
C CYS A 184 1.65 -0.92 -9.85
N TYR A 185 2.40 0.17 -9.90
CA TYR A 185 2.33 1.21 -8.87
C TYR A 185 0.94 1.84 -8.79
N LEU A 186 0.28 2.16 -9.91
CA LEU A 186 -1.08 2.71 -9.92
C LEU A 186 -2.10 1.71 -9.34
N VAL A 187 -1.99 0.42 -9.68
CA VAL A 187 -2.79 -0.65 -9.07
C VAL A 187 -2.58 -0.70 -7.55
N TYR A 188 -1.33 -0.61 -7.09
CA TYR A 188 -0.98 -0.66 -5.68
C TYR A 188 -1.47 0.57 -4.90
N SER A 189 -1.18 1.76 -5.43
CA SER A 189 -1.48 3.04 -4.78
C SER A 189 -2.97 3.36 -4.86
N LEU A 190 -3.59 3.28 -6.04
CA LEU A 190 -4.97 3.70 -6.28
C LEU A 190 -6.00 2.58 -6.12
N ARG A 191 -5.57 1.31 -6.04
CA ARG A 191 -6.43 0.11 -5.95
C ARG A 191 -7.36 -0.10 -7.16
N VAL A 192 -6.94 0.43 -8.30
CA VAL A 192 -7.62 0.29 -9.59
C VAL A 192 -7.37 -1.07 -10.23
N THR A 193 -8.15 -1.40 -11.26
CA THR A 193 -7.93 -2.63 -12.02
C THR A 193 -6.66 -2.52 -12.88
N ALA A 194 -6.07 -3.67 -13.22
CA ALA A 194 -4.94 -3.72 -14.13
C ALA A 194 -5.23 -3.08 -15.51
N ASN A 195 -6.46 -3.22 -16.02
CA ASN A 195 -6.82 -2.65 -17.31
C ASN A 195 -6.89 -1.13 -17.24
N ASP A 196 -7.49 -0.55 -16.18
CA ASP A 196 -7.56 0.90 -16.00
C ASP A 196 -6.16 1.51 -15.90
N ALA A 197 -5.26 0.87 -15.13
CA ALA A 197 -3.87 1.29 -14.99
C ALA A 197 -3.12 1.25 -16.32
N ILE A 198 -3.23 0.17 -17.10
CA ILE A 198 -2.55 0.08 -18.41
C ILE A 198 -3.09 1.13 -19.38
N ARG A 199 -4.41 1.33 -19.43
CA ARG A 199 -5.03 2.35 -20.29
C ARG A 199 -4.56 3.74 -19.91
N TYR A 200 -4.53 4.08 -18.63
CA TYR A 200 -4.04 5.36 -18.15
C TYR A 200 -2.60 5.62 -18.57
N VAL A 201 -1.70 4.65 -18.34
CA VAL A 201 -0.30 4.76 -18.76
C VAL A 201 -0.17 4.93 -20.28
N ARG A 202 -1.01 4.25 -21.07
CA ARG A 202 -1.01 4.39 -22.54
C ARG A 202 -1.55 5.74 -23.02
N LEU A 203 -2.57 6.29 -22.35
CA LEU A 203 -3.08 7.64 -22.65
C LEU A 203 -2.02 8.70 -22.37
N ARG A 204 -1.27 8.56 -21.27
CA ARG A 204 -0.20 9.51 -20.89
C ARG A 204 1.11 9.28 -21.65
N ARG A 205 1.37 8.06 -22.11
CA ARG A 205 2.56 7.68 -22.88
C ARG A 205 2.21 6.58 -23.89
N PRO A 206 1.82 6.98 -25.12
CA PRO A 206 1.43 6.06 -26.18
C PRO A 206 2.45 4.95 -26.41
N GLY A 207 1.95 3.74 -26.66
CA GLY A 207 2.79 2.56 -26.91
C GLY A 207 3.36 1.86 -25.66
N SER A 208 3.04 2.32 -24.45
CA SER A 208 3.46 1.67 -23.19
C SER A 208 2.79 0.30 -22.96
N VAL A 209 3.48 -0.58 -22.22
CA VAL A 209 3.04 -1.98 -21.95
C VAL A 209 2.80 -2.73 -23.27
N GLN A 210 3.87 -3.17 -23.91
CA GLN A 210 3.91 -3.52 -25.32
C GLN A 210 3.47 -4.97 -25.62
N THR A 211 3.88 -5.93 -24.77
CA THR A 211 3.70 -7.36 -25.04
C THR A 211 2.52 -7.95 -24.28
N ARG A 212 1.99 -9.09 -24.76
CA ARG A 212 0.95 -9.82 -24.02
C ARG A 212 1.44 -10.29 -22.64
N GLY A 213 2.71 -10.67 -22.52
CA GLY A 213 3.33 -11.07 -21.26
C GLY A 213 3.33 -9.93 -20.24
N GLN A 214 3.63 -8.70 -20.67
CA GLN A 214 3.60 -7.51 -19.82
C GLN A 214 2.19 -7.18 -19.32
N ILE A 215 1.17 -7.29 -20.19
CA ILE A 215 -0.24 -7.13 -19.78
C ILE A 215 -0.63 -8.17 -18.72
N LEU A 216 -0.26 -9.44 -18.94
CA LEU A 216 -0.50 -10.51 -17.98
C LEU A 216 0.24 -10.28 -16.65
N CYS A 217 1.46 -9.74 -16.70
CA CYS A 217 2.23 -9.37 -15.51
C CYS A 217 1.46 -8.37 -14.63
N VAL A 218 0.93 -7.28 -15.21
CA VAL A 218 0.11 -6.30 -14.44
C VAL A 218 -1.17 -6.95 -13.90
N ARG A 219 -1.81 -7.83 -14.67
CA ARG A 219 -3.03 -8.55 -14.23
C ARG A 219 -2.75 -9.50 -13.06
N HIS A 220 -1.69 -10.30 -13.14
CA HIS A 220 -1.27 -11.18 -12.04
C HIS A 220 -0.86 -10.36 -10.81
N PHE A 221 -0.19 -9.22 -11.01
CA PHE A 221 0.12 -8.29 -9.93
C PHE A 221 -1.13 -7.74 -9.25
N ALA A 222 -2.15 -7.31 -10.00
CA ALA A 222 -3.41 -6.85 -9.44
C ALA A 222 -4.14 -7.96 -8.65
N GLN A 223 -4.19 -9.18 -9.20
CA GLN A 223 -4.75 -10.35 -8.50
C GLN A 223 -3.99 -10.70 -7.22
N PHE A 224 -2.69 -10.41 -7.19
CA PHE A 224 -1.86 -10.58 -6.01
C PHE A 224 -2.08 -9.45 -4.98
N VAL A 225 -2.12 -8.19 -5.39
CA VAL A 225 -2.16 -7.05 -4.46
C VAL A 225 -3.56 -6.76 -3.93
N LEU A 226 -4.58 -6.66 -4.79
CA LEU A 226 -5.89 -6.13 -4.41
C LEU A 226 -6.60 -6.95 -3.31
N PRO A 227 -6.58 -8.30 -3.29
CA PRO A 227 -7.15 -9.05 -2.17
C PRO A 227 -6.46 -8.78 -0.82
N ARG A 228 -5.19 -8.34 -0.85
CA ARG A 228 -4.41 -8.03 0.35
C ARG A 228 -4.67 -6.62 0.86
N THR A 229 -5.30 -5.74 0.09
CA THR A 229 -5.71 -4.39 0.52
C THR A 229 -7.10 -4.36 1.19
N ILE A 230 -7.84 -5.47 1.19
CA ILE A 230 -9.16 -5.56 1.83
C ILE A 230 -9.05 -5.39 3.34
N THR A 231 -9.68 -4.34 3.84
CA THR A 231 -9.63 -3.89 5.23
C THR A 231 -10.85 -4.30 6.04
N TYR A 232 -12.05 -4.28 5.44
CA TYR A 232 -13.31 -4.72 6.05
C TYR A 232 -13.85 -5.97 5.36
N CYS A 233 -14.30 -6.95 6.15
CA CYS A 233 -14.99 -8.13 5.63
C CYS A 233 -16.44 -7.79 5.29
N LEU A 234 -16.81 -7.90 4.02
CA LEU A 234 -18.16 -7.62 3.56
C LEU A 234 -18.86 -8.94 3.22
N LYS A 235 -20.06 -9.18 3.77
CA LYS A 235 -20.79 -10.47 3.63
C LYS A 235 -20.95 -10.91 2.17
N GLU A 236 -21.18 -9.95 1.27
CA GLU A 236 -21.34 -10.19 -0.18
C GLU A 236 -20.07 -10.73 -0.86
N ASN A 237 -18.89 -10.56 -0.24
CA ASN A 237 -17.59 -10.95 -0.80
C ASN A 237 -17.08 -12.28 -0.25
N ILE A 238 -17.63 -12.79 0.85
CA ILE A 238 -17.16 -14.01 1.54
C ILE A 238 -17.20 -15.24 0.60
N ASN A 239 -18.21 -15.33 -0.26
CA ASN A 239 -18.39 -16.47 -1.16
C ASN A 239 -17.67 -16.31 -2.51
N LYS A 240 -17.20 -15.10 -2.84
CA LYS A 240 -16.58 -14.81 -4.14
C LYS A 240 -15.06 -14.96 -4.11
N ASP A 241 -14.45 -14.75 -2.95
CA ASP A 241 -13.00 -14.78 -2.81
C ASP A 241 -12.57 -15.79 -1.74
N LYS A 242 -11.94 -16.90 -2.19
CA LYS A 242 -11.35 -17.91 -1.29
C LYS A 242 -10.33 -17.30 -0.33
N TYR A 243 -9.72 -16.16 -0.66
CA TYR A 243 -8.79 -15.49 0.25
C TYR A 243 -9.47 -14.78 1.42
N MET A 244 -10.77 -14.48 1.32
CA MET A 244 -11.58 -13.77 2.32
C MET A 244 -12.43 -14.68 3.22
N THR A 245 -12.43 -15.99 2.99
CA THR A 245 -13.26 -16.95 3.75
C THR A 245 -12.92 -16.99 5.25
N GLU A 246 -11.69 -16.62 5.62
CA GLU A 246 -11.21 -16.63 7.01
C GLU A 246 -10.66 -15.26 7.43
N PHE A 247 -11.53 -14.28 7.64
CA PHE A 247 -11.13 -12.95 8.10
C PHE A 247 -10.75 -12.94 9.59
N THR A 248 -9.57 -13.47 9.95
CA THR A 248 -9.01 -13.49 11.32
C THR A 248 -7.93 -12.44 11.52
N LEU A 249 -7.65 -12.04 12.77
CA LEU A 249 -6.59 -11.08 13.11
C LEU A 249 -5.21 -11.50 12.55
N PRO A 250 -4.71 -12.74 12.76
CA PRO A 250 -3.41 -13.13 12.21
C PRO A 250 -3.36 -13.14 10.68
N ARG A 251 -4.47 -13.46 10.00
CA ARG A 251 -4.52 -13.42 8.53
C ARG A 251 -4.56 -11.98 8.03
N PHE A 252 -5.28 -11.09 8.72
CA PHE A 252 -5.30 -9.67 8.43
C PHE A 252 -3.90 -9.06 8.56
N LEU A 253 -3.22 -9.26 9.69
CA LEU A 253 -1.89 -8.72 9.94
C LEU A 253 -0.86 -9.25 8.93
N ARG A 254 -0.95 -10.53 8.55
CA ARG A 254 -0.11 -11.09 7.46
C ARG A 254 -0.32 -10.39 6.13
N ARG A 255 -1.57 -10.12 5.73
CA ARG A 255 -1.87 -9.38 4.48
C ARG A 255 -1.38 -7.94 4.55
N GLN A 256 -1.65 -7.26 5.67
CA GLN A 256 -1.20 -5.89 5.93
C GLN A 256 0.32 -5.78 5.83
N LYS A 257 1.06 -6.68 6.50
CA LYS A 257 2.53 -6.71 6.45
C LYS A 257 3.08 -6.81 5.03
N VAL A 258 2.42 -7.58 4.16
CA VAL A 258 2.85 -7.69 2.76
C VAL A 258 2.67 -6.36 2.02
N ILE A 259 1.61 -5.60 2.30
CA ILE A 259 1.30 -4.36 1.59
C ILE A 259 2.07 -3.16 2.12
N LEU A 260 2.19 -3.00 3.45
CA LEU A 260 2.84 -1.83 4.05
C LEU A 260 4.36 -1.81 3.75
N HIS A 261 4.94 -0.61 3.79
CA HIS A 261 6.38 -0.38 3.66
C HIS A 261 6.82 0.78 4.57
N GLY A 262 8.12 1.00 4.70
CA GLY A 262 8.67 2.16 5.40
C GLY A 262 8.22 2.28 6.85
N TYR A 263 7.78 3.47 7.25
CA TYR A 263 7.30 3.77 8.61
C TYR A 263 6.08 2.92 8.99
N ASP A 264 5.14 2.74 8.07
CA ASP A 264 3.91 1.99 8.30
C ASP A 264 4.19 0.51 8.58
N GLU A 265 5.07 -0.14 7.81
CA GLU A 265 5.41 -1.55 8.02
C GLU A 265 6.02 -1.78 9.42
N ARG A 266 6.87 -0.85 9.87
CA ARG A 266 7.54 -0.93 11.17
C ARG A 266 6.53 -0.83 12.32
N ASN A 267 5.64 0.15 12.25
CA ASN A 267 4.70 0.47 13.34
C ASN A 267 3.49 -0.46 13.39
N PHE A 268 2.99 -0.90 12.24
CA PHE A 268 1.77 -1.70 12.16
C PHE A 268 2.03 -3.19 11.94
N LYS A 269 3.18 -3.69 12.41
CA LYS A 269 3.54 -5.12 12.36
C LYS A 269 2.56 -5.99 13.16
N PHE A 270 2.21 -5.55 14.37
CA PHE A 270 1.33 -6.27 15.30
C PHE A 270 -0.01 -5.56 15.55
N LEU A 271 -0.24 -4.42 14.90
CA LEU A 271 -1.42 -3.60 15.09
C LEU A 271 -2.12 -3.34 13.75
N PRO A 272 -3.44 -3.59 13.63
CA PRO A 272 -4.20 -3.20 12.45
C PRO A 272 -4.17 -1.68 12.26
N LYS A 273 -3.66 -1.20 11.10
CA LYS A 273 -3.56 0.24 10.80
C LYS A 273 -4.92 0.93 10.87
N ILE A 274 -6.00 0.26 10.46
CA ILE A 274 -7.36 0.79 10.52
C ILE A 274 -7.83 1.07 11.96
N ILE A 275 -7.48 0.22 12.93
CA ILE A 275 -7.82 0.47 14.35
C ILE A 275 -7.12 1.75 14.80
N HIS A 276 -5.82 1.88 14.50
CA HIS A 276 -5.05 3.05 14.84
C HIS A 276 -5.63 4.33 14.23
N CYS A 277 -5.84 4.35 12.90
CA CYS A 277 -6.37 5.53 12.22
C CYS A 277 -7.72 6.00 12.79
N VAL A 278 -8.63 5.07 13.11
CA VAL A 278 -9.93 5.40 13.68
C VAL A 278 -9.80 5.93 15.11
N CYS A 279 -8.99 5.28 15.96
CA CYS A 279 -8.75 5.70 17.33
C CYS A 279 -8.11 7.09 17.40
N GLU A 280 -7.06 7.33 16.62
CA GLU A 280 -6.38 8.64 16.56
C GLU A 280 -7.33 9.74 16.06
N ARG A 281 -8.20 9.43 15.08
CA ARG A 281 -9.19 10.41 14.59
C ARG A 281 -10.21 10.76 15.67
N ILE A 282 -10.70 9.78 16.43
CA ILE A 282 -11.59 10.03 17.58
C ILE A 282 -10.88 10.92 18.62
N LEU A 283 -9.64 10.60 18.98
CA LEU A 283 -8.88 11.41 19.95
C LEU A 283 -8.69 12.86 19.48
N LYS A 284 -8.42 13.08 18.18
CA LYS A 284 -8.28 14.42 17.60
C LYS A 284 -9.58 15.23 17.74
N LEU A 285 -10.72 14.61 17.45
CA LEU A 285 -12.02 15.26 17.58
C LEU A 285 -12.40 15.53 19.04
N CYS A 286 -11.82 14.83 20.00
CA CYS A 286 -12.08 15.05 21.44
C CYS A 286 -11.07 15.99 22.10
N GLY A 287 -10.10 16.54 21.36
CA GLY A 287 -9.02 17.34 21.94
C GLY A 287 -8.09 16.55 22.87
N CYS A 288 -8.13 15.22 22.77
CA CYS A 288 -7.37 14.28 23.59
C CYS A 288 -6.14 13.72 22.86
N TRP A 289 -5.88 14.21 21.65
CA TRP A 289 -4.79 13.73 20.82
C TRP A 289 -3.46 14.36 21.23
N ILE A 290 -2.46 13.50 21.40
CA ILE A 290 -1.07 13.88 21.67
C ILE A 290 -0.21 13.10 20.69
N ASP A 291 0.68 13.79 19.98
CA ASP A 291 1.69 13.13 19.15
C ASP A 291 2.79 12.53 20.06
N GLU A 292 2.52 11.35 20.61
CA GLU A 292 3.50 10.60 21.40
C GLU A 292 4.53 9.89 20.52
N PHE A 293 4.39 9.95 19.20
CA PHE A 293 5.07 9.05 18.27
C PHE A 293 5.65 9.83 17.07
N PRO A 294 6.64 10.72 17.32
CA PRO A 294 7.33 11.40 16.24
C PRO A 294 7.93 10.36 15.28
N PRO A 295 8.15 10.74 14.00
CA PRO A 295 8.72 9.86 12.99
C PRO A 295 10.12 9.38 13.40
N SER A 296 10.14 8.29 14.15
CA SER A 296 11.31 7.61 14.66
C SER A 296 11.59 6.38 13.80
N ASN A 297 12.87 6.00 13.72
CA ASN A 297 13.25 4.70 13.17
C ASN A 297 12.83 3.53 14.08
N THR A 298 12.42 3.79 15.32
CA THR A 298 11.91 2.80 16.26
C THR A 298 10.38 2.69 16.22
N PRO A 299 9.81 1.46 16.10
CA PRO A 299 8.38 1.27 16.20
C PRO A 299 7.83 1.74 17.55
N PHE A 300 6.71 2.47 17.56
CA PHE A 300 6.10 2.92 18.82
C PHE A 300 5.65 1.77 19.72
N THR A 301 5.36 0.61 19.14
CA THR A 301 5.00 -0.61 19.85
C THR A 301 6.12 -1.13 20.76
N LEU A 302 7.36 -0.66 20.60
CA LEU A 302 8.44 -0.97 21.55
C LEU A 302 8.18 -0.45 22.96
N ASP A 303 7.42 0.64 23.08
CA ASP A 303 7.04 1.21 24.38
C ASP A 303 5.82 0.50 24.99
N PHE A 304 5.34 -0.58 24.41
CA PHE A 304 4.20 -1.30 25.00
C PHE A 304 4.63 -2.01 26.28
N LEU A 305 3.74 -2.02 27.28
CA LEU A 305 3.90 -2.76 28.52
C LEU A 305 4.14 -4.24 28.21
N PHE A 306 3.40 -4.80 27.24
CA PHE A 306 3.63 -6.16 26.76
C PHE A 306 5.07 -6.41 26.30
N THR A 307 5.67 -5.45 25.59
CA THR A 307 7.07 -5.52 25.14
C THR A 307 8.04 -5.53 26.32
N LYS A 308 7.83 -4.64 27.29
CA LYS A 308 8.66 -4.56 28.50
C LYS A 308 8.56 -5.83 29.34
N LEU A 309 7.34 -6.35 29.56
CA LEU A 309 7.10 -7.57 30.32
C LEU A 309 7.78 -8.80 29.70
N ASN A 310 7.97 -8.84 28.38
CA ASN A 310 8.65 -9.94 27.69
C ASN A 310 10.16 -9.67 27.45
N GLY A 311 10.76 -8.76 28.22
CA GLY A 311 12.19 -8.50 28.22
C GLY A 311 12.71 -7.83 26.96
N ASN A 312 11.90 -6.98 26.32
CA ASN A 312 12.22 -6.29 25.06
C ASN A 312 12.60 -7.25 23.92
N ARG A 313 12.20 -8.53 24.01
CA ARG A 313 12.43 -9.54 22.97
C ARG A 313 11.44 -9.35 21.83
N ILE A 314 11.57 -8.26 21.08
CA ILE A 314 11.00 -8.22 19.73
C ILE A 314 11.98 -8.99 18.83
N PRO A 315 11.55 -9.98 18.04
CA PRO A 315 12.39 -10.53 16.99
C PRO A 315 12.90 -9.37 16.13
N ARG A 316 14.23 -9.15 16.10
CA ARG A 316 14.86 -8.09 15.32
C ARG A 316 14.27 -8.06 13.92
N TYR A 317 14.09 -6.86 13.39
CA TYR A 317 13.62 -6.64 12.03
C TYR A 317 14.58 -7.30 11.04
N GLU A 318 14.24 -8.50 10.58
CA GLU A 318 14.72 -8.98 9.29
C GLU A 318 13.88 -8.29 8.23
N SER A 319 14.45 -7.21 7.70
CA SER A 319 13.98 -6.56 6.51
C SER A 319 13.78 -7.60 5.40
N THR A 320 12.61 -7.65 4.78
CA THR A 320 12.41 -8.44 3.55
C THR A 320 13.35 -8.00 2.43
N TYR A 321 13.94 -6.80 2.52
CA TYR A 321 14.96 -6.30 1.60
C TYR A 321 16.32 -7.00 1.80
N SER A 322 16.62 -7.57 2.98
CA SER A 322 17.90 -8.24 3.28
C SER A 322 18.00 -9.66 2.73
N LEU A 323 16.90 -10.26 2.26
CA LEU A 323 16.88 -11.61 1.69
C LEU A 323 17.17 -11.64 0.17
N CYS A 324 17.22 -10.49 -0.51
CA CYS A 324 17.45 -10.45 -1.95
C CYS A 324 18.90 -10.73 -2.37
N SER A 325 19.81 -10.98 -1.42
CA SER A 325 21.19 -11.39 -1.72
C SER A 325 21.41 -12.90 -1.70
N ASN A 326 20.46 -13.71 -1.22
CA ASN A 326 20.60 -15.17 -1.17
C ASN A 326 19.40 -15.86 -1.82
N ASN A 327 19.64 -16.48 -2.97
CA ASN A 327 18.72 -17.47 -3.55
C ASN A 327 18.50 -18.62 -2.55
N SER A 328 17.38 -18.61 -1.85
CA SER A 328 16.85 -19.81 -1.20
C SER A 328 15.32 -19.79 -1.18
N ASP A 329 14.74 -20.49 -2.16
CA ASP A 329 13.34 -20.93 -2.16
C ASP A 329 13.13 -21.95 -1.03
N SER A 330 12.86 -21.49 0.20
CA SER A 330 12.51 -22.42 1.30
C SER A 330 11.33 -22.01 2.17
N LEU A 331 10.63 -20.92 1.85
CA LEU A 331 9.51 -20.45 2.67
C LEU A 331 8.11 -20.77 2.12
N TYR A 332 7.94 -21.75 1.23
CA TYR A 332 6.60 -22.31 0.95
C TYR A 332 6.68 -23.79 0.52
N SER A 333 7.05 -24.68 1.44
CA SER A 333 6.70 -26.11 1.34
C SER A 333 5.45 -26.37 2.18
N ASN A 334 4.29 -26.33 1.54
CA ASN A 334 3.21 -27.27 1.84
C ASN A 334 2.32 -27.42 0.61
N SER A 335 2.35 -28.67 0.14
CA SER A 335 1.63 -29.26 -0.98
C SER A 335 0.13 -29.07 -0.91
N ASP A 336 -0.46 -28.62 -2.02
CA ASP A 336 -1.61 -29.28 -2.69
C ASP A 336 -2.12 -28.42 -3.84
N VAL A 337 -1.41 -28.47 -4.97
CA VAL A 337 -2.00 -28.22 -6.28
C VAL A 337 -1.47 -29.32 -7.20
N LYS A 338 -2.28 -30.37 -7.39
CA LYS A 338 -2.03 -31.38 -8.42
C LYS A 338 -2.09 -30.68 -9.78
N SER A 339 -0.97 -30.67 -10.49
CA SER A 339 -0.90 -30.39 -11.92
C SER A 339 -1.73 -31.42 -12.68
N PRO A 340 -2.56 -31.04 -13.67
CA PRO A 340 -3.11 -32.00 -14.61
C PRO A 340 -1.96 -32.48 -15.50
N SER A 341 -1.75 -33.79 -15.47
CA SER A 341 -0.82 -34.56 -16.28
C SER A 341 -1.08 -34.42 -17.78
N GLU A 342 0.03 -34.50 -18.52
CA GLU A 342 0.09 -34.69 -19.96
C GLU A 342 -0.82 -35.85 -20.41
N GLU A 343 -1.75 -35.56 -21.31
CA GLU A 343 -2.29 -36.55 -22.24
C GLU A 343 -2.01 -36.09 -23.66
N THR A 344 -1.02 -36.76 -24.24
CA THR A 344 -0.82 -36.93 -25.68
C THR A 344 -2.13 -37.23 -26.40
N SER A 345 -2.56 -36.35 -27.29
CA SER A 345 -3.45 -36.71 -28.39
C SER A 345 -2.90 -36.16 -29.70
N LEU A 346 -2.54 -37.10 -30.57
CA LEU A 346 -2.24 -36.91 -31.98
C LEU A 346 -3.50 -36.37 -32.69
N ALA A 347 -3.38 -35.25 -33.40
CA ALA A 347 -4.30 -34.90 -34.48
C ALA A 347 -3.60 -33.97 -35.49
N THR A 348 -3.09 -34.61 -36.55
CA THR A 348 -3.22 -34.23 -37.96
C THR A 348 -3.06 -32.77 -38.39
N SER A 349 -1.97 -32.53 -39.13
CA SER A 349 -1.75 -31.42 -40.06
C SER A 349 -2.93 -31.19 -41.03
N PRO A 350 -3.05 -29.95 -41.54
CA PRO A 350 -3.27 -29.75 -42.97
C PRO A 350 -2.09 -29.00 -43.61
N ASN A 351 -1.80 -29.44 -44.83
CA ASN A 351 -0.72 -28.99 -45.70
C ASN A 351 -0.94 -27.56 -46.26
N PRO A 352 0.12 -26.95 -46.85
CA PRO A 352 0.19 -25.56 -47.25
C PRO A 352 -0.30 -25.34 -48.68
N SER A 353 -0.97 -24.22 -48.94
CA SER A 353 -0.94 -23.47 -50.20
C SER A 353 -1.97 -22.33 -50.13
N GLU A 354 -1.51 -21.09 -50.26
CA GLU A 354 -1.70 -20.30 -51.48
C GLU A 354 -0.95 -18.97 -51.36
N ASN A 355 -0.49 -18.50 -52.51
CA ASN A 355 0.53 -17.48 -52.69
C ASN A 355 0.12 -16.10 -52.17
N GLY A 356 1.02 -15.45 -51.42
CA GLY A 356 1.00 -14.02 -51.11
C GLY A 356 2.43 -13.49 -51.15
N ASP A 357 2.63 -12.52 -52.05
CA ASP A 357 3.85 -11.84 -52.48
C ASP A 357 4.79 -11.40 -51.33
N PRO A 358 6.14 -11.55 -51.42
CA PRO A 358 7.06 -11.05 -50.41
C PRO A 358 7.46 -9.60 -50.74
N SER A 359 6.59 -8.63 -50.47
CA SER A 359 6.95 -7.21 -50.60
C SER A 359 6.20 -6.26 -49.67
N ASP A 360 5.88 -6.67 -48.44
CA ASP A 360 5.46 -5.71 -47.42
C ASP A 360 6.67 -5.11 -46.70
N SER A 361 6.96 -3.87 -47.10
CA SER A 361 7.91 -2.95 -46.51
C SER A 361 7.78 -2.92 -44.97
N PHE A 362 8.79 -3.46 -44.32
CA PHE A 362 8.96 -3.46 -42.87
C PHE A 362 9.40 -2.06 -42.39
N SER A 363 8.48 -1.09 -42.40
CA SER A 363 8.74 0.24 -41.82
C SER A 363 7.51 1.02 -41.32
N GLU A 364 6.28 0.59 -41.58
CA GLU A 364 5.07 1.39 -41.28
C GLU A 364 4.31 1.06 -39.98
N LEU A 365 4.85 0.22 -39.08
CA LEU A 365 4.20 -0.04 -37.79
C LEU A 365 4.85 0.70 -36.61
N SER A 366 5.21 1.98 -36.80
CA SER A 366 5.65 2.81 -35.66
C SER A 366 5.28 4.30 -35.71
N THR A 367 4.35 4.68 -36.58
CA THR A 367 3.68 5.99 -36.58
C THR A 367 2.23 5.81 -36.12
N LEU A 368 2.04 5.51 -34.83
CA LEU A 368 0.88 6.09 -34.14
C LEU A 368 1.27 7.53 -33.86
N ASP A 369 1.22 8.34 -34.91
CA ASP A 369 1.23 9.79 -34.80
C ASP A 369 0.06 10.20 -33.90
N GLY A 370 0.32 11.15 -33.01
CA GLY A 370 -0.57 11.52 -31.92
C GLY A 370 -1.96 11.94 -32.39
N ASP A 371 -2.88 10.98 -32.37
CA ASP A 371 -4.28 11.27 -32.08
C ASP A 371 -4.29 12.06 -30.77
N GLU A 372 -4.92 13.24 -30.77
CA GLU A 372 -5.23 13.99 -29.55
C GLU A 372 -5.65 12.98 -28.49
N ILE A 373 -5.01 13.00 -27.31
CA ILE A 373 -5.46 12.20 -26.17
C ILE A 373 -6.94 12.51 -26.08
N SER A 374 -7.80 11.52 -26.35
CA SER A 374 -9.24 11.72 -26.22
C SER A 374 -9.47 12.08 -24.77
N GLU A 375 -9.67 13.37 -24.53
CA GLU A 375 -9.78 13.95 -23.19
C GLU A 375 -10.95 13.28 -22.46
N GLU A 376 -11.98 12.91 -23.22
CA GLU A 376 -13.09 12.04 -22.81
C GLU A 376 -12.60 10.67 -22.27
N LEU A 377 -11.78 9.93 -23.02
CA LEU A 377 -11.22 8.65 -22.54
C LEU A 377 -10.34 8.80 -21.29
N LEU A 378 -9.67 9.94 -21.13
CA LEU A 378 -8.87 10.22 -19.94
C LEU A 378 -9.76 10.50 -18.72
N ILE A 379 -10.80 11.33 -18.88
CA ILE A 379 -11.76 11.67 -17.82
C ILE A 379 -12.55 10.44 -17.35
N GLU A 380 -12.88 9.53 -18.27
CA GLU A 380 -13.55 8.27 -17.96
C GLU A 380 -12.64 7.26 -17.24
N ASN A 381 -11.31 7.41 -17.34
CA ASN A 381 -10.38 6.48 -16.74
C ASN A 381 -10.37 6.57 -15.21
N ARG A 382 -10.51 5.42 -14.54
CA ARG A 382 -10.55 5.38 -13.07
C ARG A 382 -9.28 5.90 -12.39
N CYS A 383 -8.10 5.70 -12.97
CA CYS A 383 -6.86 6.22 -12.40
C CYS A 383 -6.86 7.75 -12.35
N PHE A 384 -7.32 8.38 -13.43
CA PHE A 384 -7.44 9.83 -13.52
C PHE A 384 -8.39 10.35 -12.43
N GLN A 385 -9.59 9.77 -12.33
CA GLN A 385 -10.58 10.14 -11.31
C GLN A 385 -10.02 10.01 -9.88
N GLU A 386 -9.32 8.92 -9.58
CA GLU A 386 -8.72 8.70 -8.25
C GLU A 386 -7.59 9.70 -7.94
N LEU A 387 -6.72 9.99 -8.91
CA LEU A 387 -5.64 10.97 -8.76
C LEU A 387 -6.19 12.37 -8.53
N GLU A 388 -7.15 12.81 -9.33
CA GLU A 388 -7.75 14.15 -9.18
C GLU A 388 -8.52 14.27 -7.86
N THR A 389 -9.23 13.21 -7.45
CA THR A 389 -9.91 13.21 -6.15
C THR A 389 -8.91 13.34 -4.99
N GLN A 390 -7.77 12.63 -5.03
CA GLN A 390 -6.74 12.73 -3.99
C GLN A 390 -6.10 14.12 -3.91
N LYS A 391 -5.94 14.81 -5.05
CA LYS A 391 -5.45 16.20 -5.08
C LYS A 391 -6.42 17.13 -4.35
N CYS A 392 -7.73 17.02 -4.57
CA CYS A 392 -8.72 17.82 -3.86
C CYS A 392 -8.61 17.64 -2.33
N PHE A 393 -8.54 16.39 -1.84
CA PHE A 393 -8.40 16.13 -0.40
C PHE A 393 -7.08 16.66 0.19
N SER A 394 -6.01 16.68 -0.60
CA SER A 394 -4.72 17.20 -0.15
C SER A 394 -4.72 18.72 0.00
N GLN A 395 -5.53 19.42 -0.81
CA GLN A 395 -5.71 20.89 -0.76
C GLN A 395 -6.70 21.32 0.32
N GLU A 396 -7.67 20.46 0.68
CA GLU A 396 -8.67 20.72 1.74
C GLU A 396 -8.16 20.40 3.17
N ASN A 397 -6.96 19.84 3.31
CA ASN A 397 -6.42 19.32 4.58
C ASN A 397 -6.02 20.38 5.63
N GLU A 398 -6.42 21.65 5.46
CA GLU A 398 -6.20 22.75 6.41
C GLU A 398 -7.51 23.25 7.07
N GLU A 399 -8.56 22.43 7.13
CA GLU A 399 -9.74 22.79 7.92
C GLU A 399 -9.47 22.69 9.44
N SER A 400 -9.84 23.74 10.17
CA SER A 400 -9.78 23.76 11.64
C SER A 400 -10.64 22.65 12.23
N ILE A 401 -10.01 21.70 12.94
CA ILE A 401 -10.72 20.61 13.62
C ILE A 401 -11.62 21.20 14.72
N VAL A 402 -12.94 20.99 14.59
CA VAL A 402 -13.90 21.36 15.63
C VAL A 402 -13.85 20.31 16.73
N ILE A 403 -13.35 20.72 17.91
CA ILE A 403 -13.32 19.87 19.09
C ILE A 403 -14.74 19.64 19.60
N GLN A 404 -15.07 18.38 19.86
CA GLN A 404 -16.36 17.91 20.35
C GLN A 404 -16.26 17.55 21.83
N ASP A 405 -17.39 17.64 22.53
CA ASP A 405 -17.50 17.24 23.93
C ASP A 405 -17.16 15.76 24.10
N ILE A 406 -16.29 15.45 25.07
CA ILE A 406 -15.81 14.10 25.34
C ILE A 406 -16.95 13.12 25.66
N ASN A 407 -18.04 13.58 26.27
CA ASN A 407 -19.19 12.75 26.57
C ASN A 407 -19.90 12.28 25.29
N VAL A 408 -19.88 13.08 24.22
CA VAL A 408 -20.42 12.68 22.91
C VAL A 408 -19.60 11.52 22.32
N ALA A 409 -18.29 11.51 22.54
CA ALA A 409 -17.42 10.42 22.13
C ALA A 409 -17.67 9.15 22.96
N VAL A 410 -17.79 9.28 24.28
CA VAL A 410 -18.18 8.19 25.18
C VAL A 410 -19.51 7.58 24.74
N ASP A 411 -20.55 8.40 24.54
CA ASP A 411 -21.87 7.95 24.12
C ASP A 411 -21.84 7.27 22.75
N SER A 412 -21.03 7.78 21.82
CA SER A 412 -20.83 7.21 20.48
C SER A 412 -20.13 5.85 20.54
N LEU A 413 -19.10 5.70 21.37
CA LEU A 413 -18.38 4.44 21.59
C LEU A 413 -19.25 3.39 22.29
N LEU A 414 -20.13 3.83 23.20
CA LEU A 414 -21.08 2.95 23.88
C LEU A 414 -22.31 2.62 23.04
N LYS A 415 -22.48 3.23 21.85
CA LYS A 415 -23.63 2.98 20.98
C LYS A 415 -23.58 1.57 20.39
N ASP A 416 -24.77 0.99 20.17
CA ASP A 416 -24.90 -0.33 19.55
C ASP A 416 -25.39 -0.20 18.11
N TYR A 417 -24.94 -1.09 17.22
CA TYR A 417 -25.30 -1.05 15.80
C TYR A 417 -26.82 -1.15 15.57
N SER A 418 -27.52 -1.89 16.44
CA SER A 418 -28.98 -2.06 16.44
C SER A 418 -29.74 -0.73 16.59
N SER A 419 -29.12 0.24 17.25
CA SER A 419 -29.72 1.56 17.55
C SER A 419 -29.51 2.62 16.47
N LEU A 420 -28.76 2.31 15.41
CA LEU A 420 -28.43 3.26 14.34
C LEU A 420 -29.60 3.45 13.37
N THR A 421 -29.70 4.66 12.82
CA THR A 421 -30.61 4.96 11.71
C THR A 421 -30.16 4.26 10.43
N ASN A 422 -31.08 4.07 9.48
CA ASN A 422 -30.75 3.46 8.19
C ASN A 422 -29.73 4.29 7.41
N ASP A 423 -29.76 5.62 7.51
CA ASP A 423 -28.82 6.49 6.79
C ASP A 423 -27.41 6.39 7.37
N THR A 424 -27.26 6.35 8.69
CA THR A 424 -25.95 6.13 9.33
C THR A 424 -25.40 4.74 8.97
N ARG A 425 -26.24 3.70 8.93
CA ARG A 425 -25.82 2.36 8.49
C ARG A 425 -25.34 2.34 7.04
N LYS A 426 -26.03 3.05 6.13
CA LYS A 426 -25.60 3.21 4.74
C LYS A 426 -24.27 3.95 4.64
N LYS A 427 -24.09 5.03 5.41
CA LYS A 427 -22.82 5.80 5.48
C LYS A 427 -21.67 4.90 5.94
N ILE A 428 -21.84 4.13 7.02
CA ILE A 428 -20.82 3.17 7.50
C ILE A 428 -20.51 2.12 6.43
N ARG A 429 -21.54 1.55 5.78
CA ARG A 429 -21.36 0.57 4.70
C ARG A 429 -20.57 1.15 3.54
N GLN A 430 -20.85 2.39 3.17
CA GLN A 430 -20.15 3.11 2.11
C GLN A 430 -18.66 3.30 2.46
N TYR A 431 -18.35 3.72 3.68
CA TYR A 431 -16.96 3.80 4.16
C TYR A 431 -16.25 2.45 4.06
N GLN A 432 -16.87 1.35 4.51
CA GLN A 432 -16.25 0.03 4.43
C GLN A 432 -15.95 -0.39 2.98
N ILE A 433 -16.83 -0.05 2.04
CA ILE A 433 -16.63 -0.33 0.61
C ILE A 433 -15.49 0.53 0.06
N GLU A 434 -15.54 1.85 0.28
CA GLU A 434 -14.53 2.78 -0.24
C GLU A 434 -13.14 2.51 0.34
N ILE A 435 -13.03 2.27 1.65
CA ILE A 435 -11.78 1.91 2.33
C ILE A 435 -11.18 0.62 1.75
N ASN A 436 -12.01 -0.30 1.24
CA ASN A 436 -11.52 -1.51 0.58
C ASN A 436 -11.04 -1.23 -0.85
N THR A 437 -11.77 -0.41 -1.60
CA THR A 437 -11.61 -0.28 -3.06
C THR A 437 -10.82 0.93 -3.52
N SER A 438 -10.55 1.92 -2.66
CA SER A 438 -9.89 3.19 -3.05
C SER A 438 -9.15 3.82 -1.85
N GLN A 439 -8.16 4.67 -2.13
CA GLN A 439 -7.53 5.50 -1.09
C GLN A 439 -8.39 6.70 -0.69
N VAL A 440 -9.35 7.11 -1.52
CA VAL A 440 -10.30 8.17 -1.18
C VAL A 440 -11.09 7.81 0.08
N GLY A 441 -11.41 6.53 0.29
CA GLY A 441 -12.04 6.08 1.54
C GLY A 441 -11.17 6.32 2.77
N TRP A 442 -9.85 6.21 2.63
CA TRP A 442 -8.89 6.51 3.70
C TRP A 442 -8.72 8.02 3.91
N ALA A 443 -8.70 8.81 2.82
CA ALA A 443 -8.68 10.26 2.90
C ALA A 443 -9.94 10.81 3.60
N LYS A 444 -11.12 10.32 3.21
CA LYS A 444 -12.40 10.64 3.87
C LYS A 444 -12.43 10.23 5.33
N LEU A 445 -11.80 9.10 5.69
CA LEU A 445 -11.69 8.67 7.09
C LEU A 445 -10.84 9.65 7.90
N ALA A 446 -9.74 10.16 7.32
CA ALA A 446 -8.83 11.09 7.99
C ALA A 446 -9.49 12.42 8.35
N ILE A 447 -10.54 12.83 7.62
CA ILE A 447 -11.29 14.07 7.85
C ILE A 447 -12.71 13.85 8.40
N GLU A 448 -13.17 12.62 8.61
CA GLU A 448 -14.52 12.35 9.14
C GLU A 448 -14.71 13.01 10.53
N THR A 449 -15.88 13.60 10.76
CA THR A 449 -16.19 14.33 12.01
C THR A 449 -17.25 13.61 12.85
N ASP A 450 -18.02 12.69 12.26
CA ASP A 450 -19.06 11.95 12.96
C ASP A 450 -18.46 10.83 13.84
N LEU A 451 -18.43 11.11 15.15
CA LEU A 451 -17.95 10.18 16.18
C LEU A 451 -18.72 8.86 16.21
N THR A 452 -20.01 8.85 15.85
CA THR A 452 -20.80 7.61 15.75
C THR A 452 -20.31 6.77 14.56
N VAL A 453 -20.05 7.38 13.41
CA VAL A 453 -19.51 6.66 12.23
C VAL A 453 -18.13 6.06 12.56
N LEU A 454 -17.23 6.84 13.15
CA LEU A 454 -15.89 6.38 13.55
C LEU A 454 -15.97 5.23 14.57
N SER A 455 -16.78 5.39 15.61
CA SER A 455 -16.99 4.34 16.63
C SER A 455 -17.50 3.05 16.02
N MET A 456 -18.46 3.14 15.09
CA MET A 456 -19.00 1.96 14.40
C MET A 456 -17.98 1.33 13.45
N LEU A 457 -17.15 2.12 12.77
CA LEU A 457 -16.07 1.59 11.94
C LEU A 457 -15.02 0.82 12.76
N LEU A 458 -14.74 1.25 14.00
CA LEU A 458 -13.88 0.53 14.93
C LEU A 458 -14.51 -0.82 15.33
N PHE A 459 -15.75 -0.80 15.83
CA PHE A 459 -16.40 -2.00 16.34
C PHE A 459 -16.78 -2.99 15.24
N GLU A 460 -17.26 -2.53 14.07
CA GLU A 460 -17.55 -3.41 12.94
C GLU A 460 -16.29 -4.15 12.46
N TRP A 461 -15.10 -3.56 12.61
CA TRP A 461 -13.86 -4.25 12.30
C TRP A 461 -13.55 -5.38 13.29
N ILE A 462 -13.60 -5.09 14.60
CA ILE A 462 -13.29 -6.05 15.67
C ILE A 462 -14.32 -7.18 15.72
N GLU A 463 -15.60 -6.83 15.67
CA GLU A 463 -16.73 -7.76 15.73
C GLU A 463 -16.95 -8.50 14.41
N GLY A 464 -16.39 -7.98 13.31
CA GLY A 464 -16.42 -8.61 11.98
C GLY A 464 -15.37 -9.71 11.78
N LEU A 465 -14.45 -9.90 12.74
CA LEU A 465 -13.48 -10.99 12.71
C LEU A 465 -14.19 -12.35 12.74
N LYS A 466 -13.60 -13.36 12.08
CA LYS A 466 -14.12 -14.73 12.08
C LYS A 466 -13.95 -15.41 13.44
N GLN A 467 -12.92 -15.04 14.18
CA GLN A 467 -12.64 -15.47 15.54
C GLN A 467 -12.41 -14.24 16.42
N PRO A 468 -12.79 -14.27 17.70
CA PRO A 468 -12.55 -13.16 18.61
C PRO A 468 -11.06 -12.94 18.83
N VAL A 469 -10.70 -11.71 19.18
CA VAL A 469 -9.35 -11.36 19.65
C VAL A 469 -9.07 -12.07 20.97
N ILE A 470 -10.03 -12.08 21.89
CA ILE A 470 -9.94 -12.84 23.15
C ILE A 470 -10.48 -14.24 22.90
N LYS A 471 -9.55 -15.19 22.76
CA LYS A 471 -9.85 -16.59 22.48
C LYS A 471 -10.13 -17.39 23.75
N ARG A 472 -10.61 -18.63 23.59
CA ARG A 472 -11.01 -19.51 24.70
C ARG A 472 -9.86 -19.82 25.66
N ASP A 473 -8.68 -20.12 25.13
CA ASP A 473 -7.44 -20.37 25.88
C ASP A 473 -7.00 -19.13 26.68
N MET A 474 -7.24 -17.92 26.17
CA MET A 474 -6.99 -16.70 26.92
C MET A 474 -7.95 -16.56 28.11
N PHE A 475 -9.24 -16.91 27.95
CA PHE A 475 -10.18 -16.94 29.07
C PHE A 475 -9.77 -17.95 30.15
N GLU A 476 -9.26 -19.13 29.75
CA GLU A 476 -8.74 -20.12 30.70
C GLU A 476 -7.56 -19.53 31.50
N ASN A 477 -6.62 -18.85 30.83
CA ASN A 477 -5.51 -18.16 31.50
C ASN A 477 -5.99 -17.02 32.42
N ILE A 478 -6.96 -16.22 31.98
CA ILE A 478 -7.53 -15.13 32.78
C ILE A 478 -8.17 -15.69 34.05
N VAL A 479 -8.99 -16.72 33.96
CA VAL A 479 -9.67 -17.29 35.14
C VAL A 479 -8.66 -17.82 36.18
N ILE A 480 -7.52 -18.35 35.74
CA ILE A 480 -6.47 -18.85 36.63
C ILE A 480 -5.65 -17.70 37.25
N HIS A 481 -5.34 -16.66 36.47
CA HIS A 481 -4.32 -15.65 36.81
C HIS A 481 -4.84 -14.22 36.90
N TYR A 482 -6.15 -13.95 36.96
CA TYR A 482 -6.69 -12.58 36.95
C TYR A 482 -6.15 -11.68 38.09
N LYS A 483 -5.71 -12.26 39.21
CA LYS A 483 -5.07 -11.54 40.32
C LYS A 483 -3.57 -11.25 40.12
N GLN A 484 -2.99 -11.77 39.04
CA GLN A 484 -1.58 -11.61 38.65
C GLN A 484 -1.54 -11.14 37.19
N PRO A 485 -1.98 -9.89 36.91
CA PRO A 485 -2.19 -9.40 35.56
C PRO A 485 -0.92 -9.44 34.69
N GLU A 486 0.27 -9.24 35.26
CA GLU A 486 1.56 -9.35 34.56
C GLU A 486 1.74 -10.76 33.97
N ILE A 487 1.60 -11.79 34.81
CA ILE A 487 1.80 -13.20 34.45
C ILE A 487 0.71 -13.64 33.46
N CYS A 488 -0.52 -13.19 33.68
CA CYS A 488 -1.62 -13.49 32.78
C CYS A 488 -1.38 -12.88 31.39
N PHE A 489 -0.97 -11.61 31.33
CA PHE A 489 -0.79 -10.89 30.07
C PHE A 489 0.44 -11.36 29.29
N GLN A 490 1.54 -11.74 29.97
CA GLN A 490 2.71 -12.37 29.33
C GLN A 490 2.39 -13.65 28.56
N LYS A 491 1.31 -14.36 28.94
CA LYS A 491 0.89 -15.60 28.26
C LYS A 491 0.04 -15.35 27.02
N PHE A 492 -0.36 -14.12 26.73
CA PHE A 492 -1.16 -13.82 25.55
C PHE A 492 -0.30 -13.95 24.30
N PRO A 493 -0.84 -14.45 23.18
CA PRO A 493 -0.13 -14.38 21.92
C PRO A 493 0.05 -12.90 21.52
N ALA A 494 1.20 -12.60 20.90
CA ALA A 494 1.65 -11.23 20.72
C ALA A 494 0.62 -10.37 19.98
N GLU A 495 0.09 -10.86 18.87
CA GLU A 495 -0.82 -10.12 17.99
C GLU A 495 -2.08 -9.65 18.74
N GLU A 496 -2.66 -10.51 19.57
CA GLU A 496 -3.80 -10.19 20.43
C GLU A 496 -3.41 -9.22 21.54
N ALA A 497 -2.26 -9.41 22.18
CA ALA A 497 -1.79 -8.57 23.27
C ALA A 497 -1.55 -7.12 22.82
N TYR A 498 -0.91 -6.90 21.66
CA TYR A 498 -0.70 -5.57 21.10
C TYR A 498 -2.02 -4.86 20.76
N VAL A 499 -2.99 -5.57 20.20
CA VAL A 499 -4.31 -4.99 19.91
C VAL A 499 -5.05 -4.63 21.19
N ILE A 500 -5.07 -5.53 22.18
CA ILE A 500 -5.71 -5.29 23.48
C ILE A 500 -5.08 -4.09 24.19
N GLU A 501 -3.75 -4.06 24.29
CA GLU A 501 -3.05 -2.96 24.93
C GLU A 501 -3.35 -1.64 24.21
N TYR A 502 -3.25 -1.58 22.87
CA TYR A 502 -3.53 -0.35 22.13
C TYR A 502 -4.95 0.17 22.38
N LEU A 503 -5.96 -0.72 22.43
CA LEU A 503 -7.34 -0.32 22.71
C LEU A 503 -7.52 0.21 24.14
N LEU A 504 -6.81 -0.36 25.13
CA LEU A 504 -6.82 0.17 26.50
C LEU A 504 -6.10 1.52 26.58
N ARG A 505 -4.97 1.67 25.89
CA ARG A 505 -4.25 2.95 25.73
C ARG A 505 -5.13 4.03 25.08
N PHE A 506 -5.93 3.64 24.10
CA PHE A 506 -6.90 4.55 23.48
C PHE A 506 -7.94 5.03 24.50
N ILE A 507 -8.51 4.12 25.29
CA ILE A 507 -9.48 4.47 26.34
C ILE A 507 -8.85 5.37 27.41
N SER A 508 -7.60 5.11 27.83
CA SER A 508 -6.91 5.94 28.84
C SER A 508 -6.63 7.37 28.39
N LYS A 509 -6.60 7.61 27.07
CA LYS A 509 -6.44 8.96 26.51
C LYS A 509 -7.76 9.74 26.45
N ILE A 510 -8.92 9.08 26.55
CA ILE A 510 -10.22 9.76 26.58
C ILE A 510 -10.42 10.31 28.00
N THR A 511 -9.87 11.50 28.25
CA THR A 511 -9.93 12.18 29.55
C THR A 511 -10.30 13.66 29.39
N PRO A 512 -11.10 14.26 30.30
CA PRO A 512 -11.64 13.69 31.53
C PRO A 512 -12.94 12.90 31.35
N ILE A 513 -13.02 11.69 31.91
CA ILE A 513 -14.26 10.90 32.01
C ILE A 513 -14.42 10.32 33.43
N SER A 514 -15.66 9.98 33.80
CA SER A 514 -15.94 9.32 35.08
C SER A 514 -15.41 7.87 35.11
N LYS A 515 -15.14 7.34 36.30
CA LYS A 515 -14.75 5.93 36.46
C LYS A 515 -15.81 4.96 35.93
N ASP A 516 -17.09 5.29 36.10
CA ASP A 516 -18.20 4.48 35.58
C ASP A 516 -18.21 4.45 34.04
N SER A 517 -17.98 5.61 33.40
CA SER A 517 -17.86 5.73 31.94
C SER A 517 -16.66 4.94 31.41
N GLN A 518 -15.52 5.04 32.10
CA GLN A 518 -14.31 4.25 31.77
C GLN A 518 -14.58 2.75 31.88
N ASP A 519 -15.20 2.30 32.97
CA ASP A 519 -15.54 0.89 33.17
C ASP A 519 -16.53 0.38 32.11
N ASP A 520 -17.49 1.21 31.71
CA ASP A 520 -18.43 0.88 30.62
C ASP A 520 -17.73 0.80 29.26
N LEU A 521 -16.76 1.68 28.96
CA LEU A 521 -15.94 1.60 27.74
C LEU A 521 -15.07 0.34 27.73
N VAL A 522 -14.43 0.01 28.86
CA VAL A 522 -13.64 -1.22 29.00
C VAL A 522 -14.52 -2.45 28.80
N LYS A 523 -15.72 -2.50 29.42
CA LYS A 523 -16.70 -3.58 29.18
C LYS A 523 -17.10 -3.66 27.70
N ARG A 524 -17.39 -2.53 27.05
CA ARG A 524 -17.76 -2.50 25.63
C ARG A 524 -16.66 -3.09 24.75
N MET A 525 -15.40 -2.79 25.08
CA MET A 525 -14.22 -3.31 24.37
C MET A 525 -14.00 -4.80 24.62
N ILE A 526 -14.14 -5.27 25.87
CA ILE A 526 -14.10 -6.70 26.20
C ILE A 526 -15.17 -7.46 25.40
N GLY A 527 -16.41 -6.97 25.38
CA GLY A 527 -17.51 -7.59 24.62
C GLY A 527 -17.19 -7.73 23.13
N ALA A 528 -16.68 -6.65 22.52
CA ALA A 528 -16.25 -6.66 21.11
C ALA A 528 -15.11 -7.65 20.87
N CYS A 529 -14.03 -7.57 21.63
CA CYS A 529 -12.85 -8.41 21.46
C CYS A 529 -13.13 -9.89 21.76
N ALA A 530 -14.09 -10.20 22.63
CA ALA A 530 -14.46 -11.57 22.99
C ALA A 530 -15.57 -12.18 22.11
N HIS A 531 -16.19 -11.40 21.23
CA HIS A 531 -17.46 -11.77 20.58
C HIS A 531 -18.50 -12.23 21.60
N GLN A 532 -18.67 -11.45 22.68
CA GLN A 532 -19.64 -11.70 23.74
C GLN A 532 -20.50 -10.47 23.98
N THR A 533 -21.76 -10.71 24.37
CA THR A 533 -22.69 -9.65 24.75
C THR A 533 -22.61 -9.40 26.25
N LEU A 534 -22.36 -8.15 26.66
CA LEU A 534 -22.26 -7.75 28.06
C LEU A 534 -23.35 -6.74 28.43
N LEU A 535 -23.72 -6.70 29.72
CA LEU A 535 -24.66 -5.72 30.26
C LEU A 535 -23.90 -4.42 30.56
N ILE A 536 -24.24 -3.36 29.84
CA ILE A 536 -23.61 -2.03 29.94
C ILE A 536 -24.75 -1.01 30.03
N GLN A 537 -24.79 -0.24 31.11
CA GLN A 537 -25.87 0.71 31.39
C GLN A 537 -27.27 0.08 31.28
N GLY A 538 -27.43 -1.13 31.82
CA GLY A 538 -28.69 -1.88 31.79
C GLY A 538 -29.09 -2.43 30.42
N LYS A 539 -28.25 -2.29 29.37
CA LYS A 539 -28.52 -2.80 28.02
C LYS A 539 -27.47 -3.82 27.59
N LEU A 540 -27.90 -4.87 26.90
CA LEU A 540 -27.02 -5.89 26.33
C LEU A 540 -26.36 -5.35 25.05
N LYS A 541 -25.01 -5.32 25.01
CA LYS A 541 -24.24 -4.83 23.86
C LYS A 541 -23.01 -5.72 23.58
N PRO A 542 -22.69 -6.04 22.31
CA PRO A 542 -23.51 -5.83 21.11
C PRO A 542 -24.64 -6.87 21.00
N LEU A 543 -25.82 -6.48 20.48
CA LEU A 543 -27.02 -7.35 20.43
C LEU A 543 -27.16 -8.10 19.08
N ASP A 544 -27.03 -7.40 17.96
CA ASP A 544 -27.39 -7.91 16.62
C ASP A 544 -26.36 -8.85 15.97
N LYS A 545 -25.32 -9.24 16.72
CA LYS A 545 -24.21 -10.06 16.20
C LYS A 545 -24.38 -11.56 16.42
N GLY A 546 -25.40 -11.98 17.18
CA GLY A 546 -25.58 -13.38 17.57
C GLY A 546 -24.54 -13.89 18.57
N PHE A 547 -23.85 -12.96 19.25
CA PHE A 547 -22.88 -13.27 20.29
C PHE A 547 -23.57 -13.82 21.54
N LYS A 548 -22.87 -14.71 22.25
CA LYS A 548 -23.38 -15.30 23.48
C LYS A 548 -23.07 -14.38 24.67
N LYS A 549 -23.83 -14.53 25.75
CA LYS A 549 -23.50 -13.89 27.03
C LYS A 549 -22.34 -14.66 27.68
N LEU A 550 -21.35 -13.94 28.19
CA LEU A 550 -20.28 -14.53 29.00
C LEU A 550 -20.84 -14.99 30.36
N ARG A 551 -20.39 -16.15 30.86
CA ARG A 551 -20.80 -16.69 32.16
C ARG A 551 -20.34 -15.75 33.28
N ASP A 552 -21.20 -15.53 34.28
CA ASP A 552 -20.99 -14.48 35.29
C ASP A 552 -19.66 -14.62 36.05
N GLY A 553 -19.24 -15.85 36.40
CA GLY A 553 -17.96 -16.09 37.07
C GLY A 553 -16.74 -15.78 36.18
N THR A 554 -16.79 -16.16 34.90
CA THR A 554 -15.73 -15.82 33.93
C THR A 554 -15.70 -14.31 33.69
N LEU A 555 -16.87 -13.68 33.55
CA LEU A 555 -17.01 -12.24 33.37
C LEU A 555 -16.39 -11.46 34.52
N ALA A 556 -16.64 -11.85 35.77
CA ALA A 556 -16.05 -11.20 36.94
C ALA A 556 -14.51 -11.25 36.91
N CYS A 557 -13.93 -12.43 36.62
CA CYS A 557 -12.48 -12.58 36.50
C CYS A 557 -11.92 -11.74 35.34
N THR A 558 -12.62 -11.70 34.21
CA THR A 558 -12.23 -10.91 33.04
C THR A 558 -12.27 -9.42 33.32
N ILE A 559 -13.36 -8.89 33.89
CA ILE A 559 -13.46 -7.46 34.22
C ILE A 559 -12.34 -7.07 35.18
N GLN A 560 -12.12 -7.85 36.25
CA GLN A 560 -11.08 -7.55 37.22
C GLN A 560 -9.68 -7.56 36.60
N PHE A 561 -9.36 -8.55 35.76
CA PHE A 561 -8.09 -8.60 35.03
C PHE A 561 -7.89 -7.37 34.15
N PHE A 562 -8.90 -6.98 33.36
CA PHE A 562 -8.79 -5.85 32.43
C PHE A 562 -8.73 -4.50 33.17
N GLN A 563 -9.39 -4.36 34.32
CA GLN A 563 -9.25 -3.17 35.17
C GLN A 563 -7.83 -3.06 35.74
N SER A 564 -7.27 -4.16 36.30
CA SER A 564 -5.88 -4.14 36.77
C SER A 564 -4.87 -3.91 35.64
N LEU A 565 -5.09 -4.50 34.47
CA LEU A 565 -4.24 -4.27 33.29
C LEU A 565 -4.32 -2.81 32.82
N PHE A 566 -5.51 -2.21 32.83
CA PHE A 566 -5.69 -0.80 32.48
C PHE A 566 -4.89 0.12 33.41
N GLU A 567 -5.00 -0.09 34.73
CA GLU A 567 -4.23 0.67 35.73
C GLU A 567 -2.71 0.52 35.51
N MET A 568 -2.22 -0.69 35.22
CA MET A 568 -0.80 -0.89 34.90
C MET A 568 -0.36 -0.13 33.65
N ILE A 569 -1.20 -0.06 32.62
CA ILE A 569 -0.93 0.68 31.38
C ILE A 569 -0.88 2.19 31.67
N GLU A 570 -1.80 2.73 32.48
CA GLU A 570 -1.79 4.14 32.89
C GLU A 570 -0.53 4.50 33.69
N VAL A 571 -0.13 3.63 34.63
CA VAL A 571 1.12 3.80 35.39
C VAL A 571 2.33 3.79 34.45
N HIS A 572 2.37 2.86 33.50
CA HIS A 572 3.46 2.81 32.52
C HIS A 572 3.52 4.07 31.65
N HIS A 573 2.38 4.62 31.23
CA HIS A 573 2.31 5.86 30.44
C HIS A 573 2.78 7.08 31.22
N SER A 574 2.26 7.26 32.44
CA SER A 574 2.57 8.42 33.27
C SER A 574 4.06 8.51 33.61
N LEU A 575 4.71 7.37 33.90
CA LEU A 575 6.16 7.31 34.12
C LEU A 575 6.96 7.82 32.91
N LYS A 576 6.47 7.64 31.69
CA LYS A 576 7.14 8.09 30.46
C LYS A 576 6.95 9.58 30.22
N THR A 577 5.74 10.09 30.44
CA THR A 577 5.46 11.54 30.31
C THR A 577 6.33 12.35 31.27
N THR A 578 6.56 11.85 32.48
CA THR A 578 7.50 12.47 33.44
C THR A 578 8.93 12.50 32.91
N VAL A 579 9.44 11.40 32.34
CA VAL A 579 10.79 11.34 31.76
C VAL A 579 10.95 12.32 30.58
N TYR A 580 9.96 12.42 29.68
CA TYR A 580 10.02 13.39 28.58
C TYR A 580 9.93 14.84 29.05
N LEU A 581 9.18 15.12 30.11
CA LEU A 581 9.12 16.47 30.70
C LEU A 581 10.44 16.84 31.39
N GLU A 582 11.11 15.88 32.05
CA GLU A 582 12.44 16.06 32.63
C GLU A 582 13.53 16.25 31.56
N GLU A 583 13.51 15.46 30.48
CA GLU A 583 14.44 15.63 29.35
C GLU A 583 14.21 16.97 28.63
N ASN A 584 12.96 17.39 28.39
CA ASN A 584 12.66 18.69 27.79
C ASN A 584 13.01 19.88 28.72
N HIS A 585 12.94 19.71 30.05
CA HIS A 585 13.44 20.71 30.99
C HIS A 585 14.97 20.84 30.94
N MET A 586 15.70 19.73 30.78
CA MET A 586 17.15 19.75 30.57
C MET A 586 17.55 20.41 29.24
N TYR A 587 16.77 20.22 28.16
CA TYR A 587 17.03 20.89 26.88
C TYR A 587 16.68 22.38 26.89
N ASN A 588 15.66 22.80 27.64
CA ASN A 588 15.31 24.22 27.78
C ASN A 588 16.25 25.01 28.71
N GLU A 589 16.99 24.35 29.60
CA GLU A 589 18.04 24.98 30.42
C GLU A 589 19.41 25.03 29.71
N THR A 590 19.59 24.35 28.58
CA THR A 590 20.89 24.26 27.87
C THR A 590 20.99 25.04 26.55
N HIS A 591 19.96 25.78 26.14
CA HIS A 591 20.01 26.64 24.95
C HIS A 591 19.94 28.15 25.27
N ILE A 592 20.93 28.64 26.02
CA ILE A 592 21.43 30.02 25.88
C ILE A 592 22.96 29.95 25.94
N GLU A 593 23.60 29.65 24.80
CA GLU A 593 24.88 30.23 24.36
C GLU A 593 25.50 29.44 23.19
N SER A 594 26.04 30.20 22.24
CA SER A 594 26.99 29.84 21.17
C SER A 594 26.47 29.05 19.97
N ASP A 595 26.87 29.27 18.73
CA ASP A 595 27.46 30.40 18.00
C ASP A 595 27.48 29.88 16.55
N PHE A 596 26.82 30.54 15.60
CA PHE A 596 26.97 30.29 14.17
C PHE A 596 27.81 31.42 13.57
N GLN A 597 29.05 31.09 13.19
CA GLN A 597 29.83 31.80 12.19
C GLN A 597 30.14 30.87 11.03
#